data_AF-A0A3B0SYB3-F1
#
_entry.id   AF-A0A3B0SYB3-F1
#
_cell.length_a   1.000
_cell.length_b   1.000
_cell.length_c   1.000
_cell.angle_alpha   90.00
_cell.angle_beta   90.00
_cell.angle_gamma   90.00
#
_symmetry.space_group_name_H-M   'P 1'
#
loop_
_entity.id
_entity.type
_entity.pdbx_description
1 polymer ?
#
loop_
_entity_poly.entity_id
_entity_poly.type
_entity_poly.pdbx_seq_one_letter_code
_entity_poly.pdbx_strand_id
1 'polypeptide(L)'
;MTRKPAHKLDQFKHALSATVRAVAENPELEISFGAENTDISGTSSRLPMMSVNMPVGEVAKVRGVADGYALRLRYHNSELHRKFAPDNPVAQNVYEAMEQARVEAIGATRMPGMAQNLAATLDDHYARHRLALTEDSNEPPLGDILRLLVRERLTHAHPPEVTNDIVNQFRTRIESKAALHLDELLENMADQEAFSRISRKIIADLELADDFTATDENKAPNAEDNPDDQNITDDNSDEENSEDAIDQDQNDTGDSSSSDESSEASDMGTDLTEDMIDDMMAEEAMKMARFNPNDLGSNQAQGPLYSIYNTKYDETIQAEELCDAEELAFLRRNLDQQLSGLHGVISKLANRLQRMLMAQQRRSWDFDLEEGILDTSRLTRVVTNPLHALSFKVENETDFKDTVVTLLIDNSGSMRGRPITIAAMCADILAR
;
A
#
# COMPACT_ATOMS: atom_id res chain seq x y z
N MET A 1 18.02 15.70 -9.45
CA MET A 1 16.70 16.18 -9.92
C MET A 1 15.65 15.76 -8.90
N THR A 2 15.10 16.71 -8.15
CA THR A 2 14.01 16.48 -7.20
C THR A 2 12.77 15.99 -7.97
N ARG A 3 12.31 14.75 -7.74
CA ARG A 3 11.02 14.27 -8.27
C ARG A 3 9.95 15.31 -7.95
N LYS A 4 9.26 15.82 -8.98
CA LYS A 4 8.22 16.86 -8.84
C LYS A 4 7.19 16.45 -7.77
N PRO A 5 6.77 17.37 -6.88
CA PRO A 5 5.91 17.05 -5.74
C PRO A 5 4.52 16.52 -6.13
N ALA A 6 4.02 16.88 -7.33
CA ALA A 6 2.74 16.39 -7.85
C ALA A 6 2.65 14.85 -7.90
N HIS A 7 3.73 14.18 -8.32
CA HIS A 7 3.75 12.71 -8.41
C HIS A 7 3.62 12.02 -7.04
N LYS A 8 4.09 12.65 -5.96
CA LYS A 8 3.97 12.09 -4.61
C LYS A 8 2.54 12.20 -4.09
N LEU A 9 1.87 13.32 -4.38
CA LEU A 9 0.48 13.53 -3.99
C LEU A 9 -0.44 12.55 -4.71
N ASP A 10 -0.24 12.31 -6.00
CA ASP A 10 -1.06 11.37 -6.78
C ASP A 10 -0.86 9.93 -6.30
N GLN A 11 0.38 9.53 -6.00
CA GLN A 11 0.67 8.24 -5.37
C GLN A 11 0.00 8.10 -4.01
N PHE A 12 0.03 9.15 -3.19
CA PHE A 12 -0.63 9.16 -1.89
C PHE A 12 -2.14 9.00 -2.04
N LYS A 13 -2.78 9.76 -2.94
CA LYS A 13 -4.21 9.67 -3.22
C LYS A 13 -4.59 8.26 -3.67
N HIS A 14 -3.83 7.69 -4.60
CA HIS A 14 -4.05 6.32 -5.08
C HIS A 14 -3.95 5.28 -3.96
N ALA A 15 -2.90 5.36 -3.14
CA ALA A 15 -2.71 4.45 -2.00
C ALA A 15 -3.82 4.61 -0.95
N LEU A 16 -4.23 5.84 -0.65
CA LEU A 16 -5.33 6.11 0.28
C LEU A 16 -6.65 5.54 -0.25
N SER A 17 -6.97 5.76 -1.52
CA SER A 17 -8.16 5.21 -2.14
C SER A 17 -8.18 3.68 -2.12
N ALA A 18 -7.06 3.03 -2.43
CA ALA A 18 -6.93 1.58 -2.34
C ALA A 18 -7.12 1.08 -0.90
N THR A 19 -6.58 1.81 0.08
CA THR A 19 -6.72 1.46 1.51
C THR A 19 -8.17 1.55 1.96
N VAL A 20 -8.89 2.62 1.59
CA VAL A 20 -10.30 2.80 1.93
C VAL A 20 -11.14 1.66 1.34
N ARG A 21 -10.93 1.29 0.08
CA ARG A 21 -11.64 0.16 -0.56
C ARG A 21 -11.40 -1.16 0.17
N ALA A 22 -10.14 -1.44 0.52
CA ALA A 22 -9.77 -2.66 1.22
C ALA A 22 -10.36 -2.71 2.64
N VAL A 23 -10.30 -1.60 3.38
CA VAL A 23 -10.86 -1.52 4.73
C VAL A 23 -12.39 -1.60 4.68
N ALA A 24 -13.04 -0.94 3.73
CA ALA A 24 -14.50 -0.95 3.56
C ALA A 24 -15.07 -2.26 2.98
N GLU A 25 -14.20 -3.16 2.47
CA GLU A 25 -14.60 -4.37 1.72
C GLU A 25 -15.48 -4.08 0.51
N ASN A 26 -15.24 -2.95 -0.17
CA ASN A 26 -15.97 -2.56 -1.37
C ASN A 26 -14.98 -2.15 -2.49
N PRO A 27 -14.71 -3.02 -3.48
CA PRO A 27 -13.76 -2.74 -4.56
C PRO A 27 -14.26 -1.69 -5.55
N GLU A 28 -15.58 -1.58 -5.74
CA GLU A 28 -16.23 -0.66 -6.70
C GLU A 28 -16.41 0.75 -6.13
N LEU A 29 -15.98 1.00 -4.89
CA LEU A 29 -16.13 2.30 -4.25
C LEU A 29 -15.35 3.39 -4.98
N GLU A 30 -16.07 4.42 -5.44
CA GLU A 30 -15.49 5.60 -6.06
C GLU A 30 -15.05 6.60 -4.98
N ILE A 31 -13.80 7.07 -5.08
CA ILE A 31 -13.21 7.99 -4.11
C ILE A 31 -12.72 9.22 -4.85
N SER A 32 -13.35 10.35 -4.55
CA SER A 32 -13.00 11.67 -5.06
C SER A 32 -12.36 12.52 -3.97
N PHE A 33 -11.63 13.57 -4.35
CA PHE A 33 -11.02 14.51 -3.41
C PHE A 33 -11.61 15.92 -3.64
N GLY A 34 -12.09 16.58 -2.58
CA GLY A 34 -12.72 17.90 -2.68
C GLY A 34 -12.61 18.76 -1.43
N ALA A 35 -13.16 19.97 -1.49
CA ALA A 35 -13.15 20.94 -0.39
C ALA A 35 -14.25 20.70 0.65
N GLU A 36 -15.33 20.01 0.26
CA GLU A 36 -16.46 19.70 1.13
C GLU A 36 -16.58 18.19 1.35
N ASN A 37 -16.87 17.80 2.59
CA ASN A 37 -17.23 16.43 2.94
C ASN A 37 -18.63 16.19 2.38
N THR A 38 -18.73 15.49 1.25
CA THR A 38 -20.04 15.11 0.69
C THR A 38 -20.55 13.87 1.41
N ASP A 39 -21.88 13.81 1.58
CA ASP A 39 -22.63 12.75 2.25
C ASP A 39 -22.09 11.35 2.00
N ILE A 40 -22.18 10.52 3.05
CA ILE A 40 -21.90 9.08 3.00
C ILE A 40 -23.03 8.41 2.19
N SER A 41 -22.99 8.58 0.87
CA SER A 41 -23.75 7.76 -0.05
C SER A 41 -22.91 6.52 -0.32
N GLY A 42 -23.48 5.32 -0.13
CA GLY A 42 -22.76 4.05 -0.12
C GLY A 42 -21.94 3.71 -1.38
N THR A 43 -22.07 4.51 -2.44
CA THR A 43 -21.41 4.30 -3.74
C THR A 43 -20.27 5.28 -4.02
N SER A 44 -20.24 6.47 -3.41
CA SER A 44 -19.23 7.49 -3.71
C SER A 44 -18.80 8.25 -2.45
N SER A 45 -17.49 8.37 -2.25
CA SER A 45 -16.88 9.10 -1.16
C SER A 45 -16.16 10.34 -1.64
N ARG A 46 -16.21 11.42 -0.85
CA ARG A 46 -15.39 12.60 -1.07
C ARG A 46 -14.49 12.87 0.13
N LEU A 47 -13.19 12.66 -0.07
CA LEU A 47 -12.16 12.92 0.91
C LEU A 47 -11.65 14.36 0.82
N PRO A 48 -11.15 14.94 1.91
CA PRO A 48 -10.61 16.30 1.92
C PRO A 48 -9.40 16.43 0.98
N MET A 49 -9.35 17.55 0.26
CA MET A 49 -8.18 17.92 -0.54
C MET A 49 -6.97 18.17 0.35
N MET A 50 -5.81 17.75 -0.14
CA MET A 50 -4.53 17.89 0.55
C MET A 50 -3.60 18.82 -0.22
N SER A 51 -2.83 19.59 0.54
CA SER A 51 -1.76 20.44 0.05
C SER A 51 -0.64 19.63 -0.62
N VAL A 52 -0.08 20.17 -1.71
CA VAL A 52 1.01 19.54 -2.49
C VAL A 52 2.25 19.22 -1.65
N ASN A 53 2.49 19.99 -0.58
CA ASN A 53 3.63 19.81 0.32
C ASN A 53 3.44 18.67 1.33
N MET A 54 2.22 18.14 1.48
CA MET A 54 1.87 17.01 2.37
C MET A 54 2.53 17.07 3.76
N PRO A 55 2.30 18.13 4.56
CA PRO A 55 2.83 18.20 5.90
C PRO A 55 2.25 17.07 6.76
N VAL A 56 3.07 16.52 7.66
CA VAL A 56 2.76 15.29 8.43
C VAL A 56 1.41 15.37 9.15
N GLY A 57 1.10 16.51 9.77
CA GLY A 57 -0.16 16.70 10.48
C GLY A 57 -1.39 16.74 9.55
N GLU A 58 -1.27 17.24 8.32
CA GLU A 58 -2.36 17.22 7.35
C GLU A 58 -2.57 15.82 6.79
N VAL A 59 -1.48 15.09 6.51
CA VAL A 59 -1.53 13.69 6.07
C VAL A 59 -2.26 12.82 7.09
N ALA A 60 -1.94 12.95 8.38
CA ALA A 60 -2.60 12.20 9.45
C ALA A 60 -4.11 12.48 9.51
N LYS A 61 -4.52 13.75 9.37
CA LYS A 61 -5.94 14.16 9.36
C LYS A 61 -6.69 13.58 8.16
N VAL A 62 -6.13 13.70 6.95
CA VAL A 62 -6.77 13.16 5.75
C VAL A 62 -6.90 11.64 5.83
N ARG A 63 -5.87 10.95 6.36
CA ARG A 63 -5.96 9.51 6.67
C ARG A 63 -7.05 9.22 7.69
N GLY A 64 -7.15 10.00 8.77
CA GLY A 64 -8.16 9.77 9.80
C GLY A 64 -9.59 9.96 9.30
N VAL A 65 -9.83 10.95 8.44
CA VAL A 65 -11.14 11.10 7.77
C VAL A 65 -11.45 9.90 6.88
N ALA A 66 -10.47 9.46 6.09
CA ALA A 66 -10.62 8.29 5.21
C ALA A 66 -10.85 6.99 6.00
N ASP A 67 -10.12 6.81 7.10
CA ASP A 67 -10.23 5.68 8.03
C ASP A 67 -11.61 5.64 8.68
N GLY A 68 -12.09 6.76 9.23
CA GLY A 68 -13.42 6.86 9.84
C GLY A 68 -14.53 6.55 8.83
N TYR A 69 -14.40 7.05 7.60
CA TYR A 69 -15.33 6.75 6.52
C TYR A 69 -15.35 5.25 6.16
N ALA A 70 -14.18 4.64 5.98
CA ALA A 70 -14.06 3.22 5.64
C ALA A 70 -14.65 2.31 6.73
N LEU A 71 -14.41 2.64 8.01
CA LEU A 71 -14.99 1.91 9.14
C LEU A 71 -16.50 2.03 9.17
N ARG A 72 -17.02 3.22 8.90
CA ARG A 72 -18.47 3.42 8.85
C ARG A 72 -19.09 2.58 7.73
N LEU A 73 -18.57 2.64 6.51
CA LEU A 73 -19.08 1.78 5.43
C LEU A 73 -19.06 0.29 5.78
N ARG A 74 -18.00 -0.18 6.45
CA ARG A 74 -17.86 -1.60 6.78
C ARG A 74 -18.75 -2.06 7.93
N TYR A 75 -18.85 -1.26 8.99
CA TYR A 75 -19.40 -1.71 10.27
C TYR A 75 -20.77 -1.08 10.60
N HIS A 76 -21.25 -0.13 9.79
CA HIS A 76 -22.55 0.52 9.98
C HIS A 76 -23.59 0.01 8.97
N ASN A 77 -24.67 -0.57 9.50
CA ASN A 77 -25.88 -0.86 8.79
C ASN A 77 -26.87 0.32 8.93
N SER A 78 -27.15 1.01 7.83
CA SER A 78 -28.01 2.19 7.79
C SER A 78 -29.49 1.87 8.08
N GLU A 79 -29.99 0.71 7.65
CA GLU A 79 -31.37 0.30 7.89
C GLU A 79 -31.63 0.04 9.37
N LEU A 80 -30.71 -0.69 10.01
CA LEU A 80 -30.76 -0.96 11.44
C LEU A 80 -30.64 0.34 12.23
N HIS A 81 -29.70 1.20 11.85
CA HIS A 81 -29.52 2.48 12.52
C HIS A 81 -30.80 3.33 12.47
N ARG A 82 -31.45 3.43 11.29
CA ARG A 82 -32.72 4.13 11.12
C ARG A 82 -33.86 3.53 11.95
N LYS A 83 -33.90 2.20 12.10
CA LYS A 83 -34.93 1.52 12.91
C LYS A 83 -34.87 1.89 14.38
N PHE A 84 -33.67 2.07 14.94
CA PHE A 84 -33.46 2.39 16.35
C PHE A 84 -33.30 3.89 16.64
N ALA A 85 -33.26 4.74 15.61
CA ALA A 85 -33.10 6.17 15.75
C ALA A 85 -34.22 6.78 16.63
N PRO A 86 -33.88 7.58 17.66
CA PRO A 86 -34.86 8.31 18.44
C PRO A 86 -35.55 9.43 17.64
N ASP A 87 -36.78 9.78 18.03
CA ASP A 87 -37.54 10.88 17.41
C ASP A 87 -37.06 12.27 17.84
N ASN A 88 -36.54 12.41 19.07
CA ASN A 88 -36.03 13.69 19.57
C ASN A 88 -34.71 14.05 18.87
N PRO A 89 -34.58 15.25 18.26
CA PRO A 89 -33.36 15.65 17.55
C PRO A 89 -32.10 15.63 18.43
N VAL A 90 -32.20 15.98 19.71
CA VAL A 90 -31.05 15.93 20.65
C VAL A 90 -30.64 14.48 20.92
N ALA A 91 -31.62 13.61 21.14
CA ALA A 91 -31.39 12.19 21.33
C ALA A 91 -30.85 11.51 20.06
N GLN A 92 -31.31 11.93 18.89
CA GLN A 92 -30.82 11.44 17.60
C GLN A 92 -29.35 11.83 17.39
N ASN A 93 -28.97 13.07 17.71
CA ASN A 93 -27.58 13.50 17.67
C ASN A 93 -26.70 12.65 18.59
N VAL A 94 -27.15 12.42 19.82
CA VAL A 94 -26.46 11.55 20.80
C VAL A 94 -26.31 10.12 20.28
N TYR A 95 -27.36 9.56 19.70
CA TYR A 95 -27.38 8.21 19.13
C TYR A 95 -26.39 8.07 17.96
N GLU A 96 -26.42 9.02 17.02
CA GLU A 96 -25.48 9.13 15.90
C GLU A 96 -24.02 9.25 16.38
N ALA A 97 -23.79 10.06 17.41
CA ALA A 97 -22.46 10.30 17.95
C ALA A 97 -21.88 9.04 18.66
N MET A 98 -22.72 8.28 19.37
CA MET A 98 -22.33 6.98 19.95
C MET A 98 -22.04 5.93 18.88
N GLU A 99 -22.85 5.89 17.81
CA GLU A 99 -22.62 4.97 16.69
C GLU A 99 -21.31 5.29 15.96
N GLN A 100 -21.00 6.58 15.76
CA GLN A 100 -19.71 6.99 15.20
C GLN A 100 -18.55 6.56 16.11
N ALA A 101 -18.69 6.69 17.43
CA ALA A 101 -17.67 6.21 18.38
C ALA A 101 -17.48 4.69 18.30
N ARG A 102 -18.56 3.92 18.11
CA ARG A 102 -18.51 2.45 17.97
C ARG A 102 -17.70 2.02 16.75
N VAL A 103 -18.04 2.54 15.56
CA VAL A 103 -17.36 2.13 14.33
C VAL A 103 -15.88 2.52 14.35
N GLU A 104 -15.55 3.71 14.87
CA GLU A 104 -14.17 4.16 15.07
C GLU A 104 -13.41 3.28 16.07
N ALA A 105 -14.05 2.87 17.17
CA ALA A 105 -13.44 2.03 18.19
C ALA A 105 -13.10 0.62 17.69
N ILE A 106 -13.93 0.02 16.83
CA ILE A 106 -13.64 -1.29 16.20
C ILE A 106 -12.33 -1.22 15.41
N GLY A 107 -12.14 -0.16 14.63
CA GLY A 107 -10.93 0.06 13.84
C GLY A 107 -9.72 0.37 14.72
N ALA A 108 -9.86 1.31 15.65
CA ALA A 108 -8.78 1.75 16.53
C ALA A 108 -8.22 0.62 17.40
N THR A 109 -9.08 -0.28 17.89
CA THR A 109 -8.66 -1.41 18.74
C THR A 109 -7.86 -2.46 17.96
N ARG A 110 -8.16 -2.63 16.67
CA ARG A 110 -7.50 -3.63 15.81
C ARG A 110 -6.25 -3.10 15.12
N MET A 111 -6.20 -1.80 14.83
CA MET A 111 -5.17 -1.18 13.99
C MET A 111 -4.59 0.08 14.67
N PRO A 112 -3.43 -0.03 15.35
CA PRO A 112 -2.83 1.10 16.07
C PRO A 112 -2.53 2.33 15.19
N GLY A 113 -2.14 2.12 13.93
CA GLY A 113 -1.92 3.24 12.99
C GLY A 113 -3.21 3.99 12.67
N MET A 114 -4.33 3.28 12.57
CA MET A 114 -5.65 3.86 12.36
C MET A 114 -6.11 4.64 13.61
N ALA A 115 -5.83 4.12 14.81
CA ALA A 115 -6.10 4.82 16.06
C ALA A 115 -5.41 6.19 16.11
N GLN A 116 -4.16 6.29 15.65
CA GLN A 116 -3.42 7.55 15.57
C GLN A 116 -4.01 8.51 14.55
N ASN A 117 -4.41 8.02 13.38
CA ASN A 117 -5.03 8.84 12.34
C ASN A 117 -6.38 9.41 12.82
N LEU A 118 -7.23 8.57 13.41
CA LEU A 118 -8.52 8.97 13.98
C LEU A 118 -8.35 10.01 15.11
N ALA A 119 -7.35 9.82 15.98
CA ALA A 119 -7.02 10.79 17.02
C ALA A 119 -6.61 12.15 16.43
N ALA A 120 -5.77 12.17 15.39
CA ALA A 120 -5.36 13.41 14.72
C ALA A 120 -6.55 14.18 14.11
N THR A 121 -7.55 13.48 13.58
CA THR A 121 -8.79 14.09 13.08
C THR A 121 -9.66 14.62 14.22
N LEU A 122 -9.78 13.88 15.32
CA LEU A 122 -10.53 14.28 16.50
C LEU A 122 -9.94 15.55 17.14
N ASP A 123 -8.62 15.60 17.30
CA ASP A 123 -7.89 16.75 17.84
C ASP A 123 -8.09 17.99 16.97
N ASP A 124 -7.99 17.85 15.64
CA ASP A 124 -8.23 18.97 14.71
C ASP A 124 -9.69 19.45 14.74
N HIS A 125 -10.65 18.52 14.83
CA HIS A 125 -12.07 18.85 14.91
C HIS A 125 -12.37 19.73 16.12
N TYR A 126 -11.95 19.32 17.32
CA TYR A 126 -12.22 20.06 18.56
C TYR A 126 -11.29 21.25 18.79
N ALA A 127 -10.13 21.31 18.13
CA ALA A 127 -9.31 22.52 18.08
C ALA A 127 -10.01 23.65 17.30
N ARG A 128 -10.74 23.32 16.22
CA ARG A 128 -11.50 24.28 15.39
C ARG A 128 -12.89 24.57 15.96
N HIS A 129 -13.59 23.53 16.40
CA HIS A 129 -14.92 23.61 17.00
C HIS A 129 -14.77 23.40 18.51
N ARG A 130 -14.28 24.44 19.20
CA ARG A 130 -14.16 24.36 20.65
C ARG A 130 -15.53 24.07 21.24
N LEU A 131 -15.60 23.00 22.02
CA LEU A 131 -16.71 22.80 22.94
C LEU A 131 -16.67 23.98 23.90
N ALA A 132 -17.68 24.84 23.81
CA ALA A 132 -17.84 25.95 24.72
C ALA A 132 -19.26 25.87 25.26
N LEU A 133 -19.39 26.10 26.56
CA LEU A 133 -20.67 26.49 27.14
C LEU A 133 -20.89 27.94 26.70
N THR A 134 -21.59 28.13 25.58
CA THR A 134 -21.98 29.47 25.15
C THR A 134 -22.95 30.04 26.18
N GLU A 135 -22.72 31.26 26.65
CA GLU A 135 -23.62 31.93 27.62
C GLU A 135 -25.08 32.01 27.12
N ASP A 136 -25.28 31.94 25.80
CA ASP A 136 -26.58 31.98 25.12
C ASP A 136 -27.24 30.59 24.90
N SER A 137 -26.52 29.48 25.08
CA SER A 137 -27.08 28.12 24.98
C SER A 137 -27.01 27.42 26.32
N ASN A 138 -28.15 27.35 27.00
CA ASN A 138 -28.30 26.66 28.30
C ASN A 138 -28.09 25.13 28.22
N GLU A 139 -27.88 24.56 27.03
CA GLU A 139 -27.77 23.11 26.85
C GLU A 139 -26.35 22.71 26.38
N PRO A 140 -25.68 21.81 27.10
CA PRO A 140 -24.36 21.32 26.72
C PRO A 140 -24.44 20.47 25.45
N PRO A 141 -23.38 20.42 24.63
CA PRO A 141 -23.31 19.57 23.44
C PRO A 141 -23.18 18.08 23.84
N LEU A 142 -24.29 17.48 24.27
CA LEU A 142 -24.32 16.12 24.82
C LEU A 142 -23.84 15.06 23.84
N GLY A 143 -24.09 15.24 22.54
CA GLY A 143 -23.60 14.32 21.50
C GLY A 143 -22.08 14.22 21.48
N ASP A 144 -21.37 15.36 21.47
CA ASP A 144 -19.91 15.39 21.51
C ASP A 144 -19.35 14.83 22.82
N ILE A 145 -19.96 15.19 23.95
CA ILE A 145 -19.52 14.71 25.26
C ILE A 145 -19.67 13.18 25.34
N LEU A 146 -20.82 12.64 24.91
CA LEU A 146 -21.05 11.20 24.92
C LEU A 146 -20.18 10.48 23.90
N ARG A 147 -19.95 11.03 22.71
CA ARG A 147 -18.98 10.46 21.74
C ARG A 147 -17.62 10.28 22.38
N LEU A 148 -17.11 11.32 23.05
CA LEU A 148 -15.79 11.31 23.69
C LEU A 148 -15.73 10.33 24.86
N LEU A 149 -16.77 10.28 25.71
CA LEU A 149 -16.85 9.34 26.84
C LEU A 149 -16.95 7.89 26.37
N VAL A 150 -17.82 7.60 25.41
CA VAL A 150 -17.99 6.26 24.83
C VAL A 150 -16.70 5.83 24.14
N ARG A 151 -16.08 6.69 23.33
CA ARG A 151 -14.77 6.40 22.72
C ARG A 151 -13.71 6.07 23.77
N GLU A 152 -13.59 6.86 24.82
CA GLU A 152 -12.62 6.61 25.90
C GLU A 152 -12.89 5.27 26.59
N ARG A 153 -14.16 4.94 26.86
CA ARG A 153 -14.52 3.64 27.42
C ARG A 153 -14.11 2.50 26.48
N LEU A 154 -14.52 2.57 25.21
CA LEU A 154 -14.30 1.52 24.20
C LEU A 154 -12.83 1.30 23.83
N THR A 155 -12.01 2.36 23.83
CA THR A 155 -10.62 2.30 23.31
C THR A 155 -9.56 2.51 24.39
N HIS A 156 -9.95 2.91 25.61
CA HIS A 156 -9.07 3.38 26.68
C HIS A 156 -8.20 4.60 26.31
N ALA A 157 -8.49 5.29 25.20
CA ALA A 157 -7.80 6.51 24.80
C ALA A 157 -8.51 7.74 25.36
N HIS A 158 -7.77 8.59 26.07
CA HIS A 158 -8.31 9.81 26.65
C HIS A 158 -8.89 10.77 25.58
N PRO A 159 -9.84 11.63 25.96
CA PRO A 159 -10.31 12.72 25.12
C PRO A 159 -9.18 13.71 24.76
N PRO A 160 -9.32 14.48 23.68
CA PRO A 160 -8.40 15.57 23.35
C PRO A 160 -8.17 16.53 24.52
N GLU A 161 -6.96 17.04 24.67
CA GLU A 161 -6.61 17.92 25.81
C GLU A 161 -7.52 19.14 25.94
N VAL A 162 -7.95 19.69 24.80
CA VAL A 162 -8.82 20.88 24.72
C VAL A 162 -10.23 20.61 25.25
N THR A 163 -10.68 19.35 25.29
CA THR A 163 -12.06 18.99 25.70
C THR A 163 -12.14 18.39 27.10
N ASN A 164 -11.00 18.04 27.71
CA ASN A 164 -10.94 17.35 29.00
C ASN A 164 -11.75 18.03 30.11
N ASP A 165 -11.67 19.35 30.24
CA ASP A 165 -12.34 20.09 31.31
C ASP A 165 -13.86 19.95 31.24
N ILE A 166 -14.43 20.14 30.04
CA ILE A 166 -15.88 20.04 29.80
C ILE A 166 -16.34 18.59 29.92
N VAL A 167 -15.61 17.65 29.32
CA VAL A 167 -15.96 16.22 29.40
C VAL A 167 -15.99 15.77 30.85
N ASN A 168 -14.98 16.14 31.65
CA ASN A 168 -14.91 15.76 33.06
C ASN A 168 -15.97 16.45 33.93
N GLN A 169 -16.37 17.68 33.61
CA GLN A 169 -17.48 18.36 34.29
C GLN A 169 -18.80 17.59 34.16
N PHE A 170 -19.08 17.04 32.98
CA PHE A 170 -20.33 16.29 32.72
C PHE A 170 -20.22 14.79 33.02
N ARG A 171 -19.00 14.24 33.06
CA ARG A 171 -18.72 12.82 33.33
C ARG A 171 -19.46 12.31 34.56
N THR A 172 -19.28 12.95 35.72
CA THR A 172 -19.89 12.48 36.97
C THR A 172 -21.41 12.43 36.89
N ARG A 173 -22.05 13.40 36.24
CA ARG A 173 -23.51 13.43 36.06
C ARG A 173 -23.97 12.31 35.12
N ILE A 174 -23.28 12.10 34.00
CA ILE A 174 -23.63 11.05 33.03
C ILE A 174 -23.42 9.66 33.65
N GLU A 175 -22.27 9.42 34.27
CA GLU A 175 -21.95 8.15 34.91
C GLU A 175 -22.88 7.84 36.08
N SER A 176 -23.34 8.83 36.84
CA SER A 176 -24.32 8.61 37.91
C SER A 176 -25.66 8.06 37.42
N LYS A 177 -26.01 8.29 36.15
CA LYS A 177 -27.27 7.84 35.55
C LYS A 177 -27.10 6.59 34.68
N ALA A 178 -26.03 6.51 33.89
CA ALA A 178 -25.89 5.54 32.80
C ALA A 178 -24.60 4.69 32.84
N ALA A 179 -23.84 4.68 33.95
CA ALA A 179 -22.56 3.94 34.02
C ALA A 179 -22.69 2.44 33.66
N LEU A 180 -23.74 1.77 34.14
CA LEU A 180 -23.95 0.34 33.87
C LEU A 180 -24.10 0.09 32.37
N HIS A 181 -24.97 0.83 31.70
CA HIS A 181 -25.20 0.68 30.27
C HIS A 181 -23.99 1.13 29.43
N LEU A 182 -23.21 2.12 29.89
CA LEU A 182 -21.95 2.51 29.25
C LEU A 182 -20.91 1.38 29.28
N ASP A 183 -20.86 0.60 30.37
CA ASP A 183 -19.96 -0.55 30.48
C ASP A 183 -20.47 -1.73 29.62
N GLU A 184 -21.79 -1.94 29.50
CA GLU A 184 -22.39 -2.94 28.61
C GLU A 184 -22.06 -2.72 27.12
N LEU A 185 -21.77 -1.47 26.69
CA LEU A 185 -21.36 -1.17 25.31
C LEU A 185 -20.05 -1.87 24.92
N LEU A 186 -19.14 -2.11 25.86
CA LEU A 186 -17.86 -2.76 25.61
C LEU A 186 -18.02 -4.18 25.08
N GLU A 187 -18.93 -4.93 25.71
CA GLU A 187 -19.17 -6.33 25.38
C GLU A 187 -19.92 -6.47 24.03
N ASN A 188 -20.66 -5.44 23.63
CA ASN A 188 -21.55 -5.45 22.47
C ASN A 188 -21.04 -4.60 21.29
N MET A 189 -19.77 -4.16 21.31
CA MET A 189 -19.21 -3.29 20.25
C MET A 189 -19.32 -3.90 18.84
N ALA A 190 -19.21 -5.22 18.73
CA ALA A 190 -19.23 -5.94 17.45
C ALA A 190 -20.65 -6.19 16.90
N ASP A 191 -21.70 -6.09 17.72
CA ASP A 191 -23.09 -6.29 17.33
C ASP A 191 -23.83 -4.95 17.35
N GLN A 192 -24.11 -4.42 16.16
CA GLN A 192 -24.78 -3.12 16.04
C GLN A 192 -26.20 -3.15 16.63
N GLU A 193 -26.93 -4.26 16.56
CA GLU A 193 -28.29 -4.32 17.11
C GLU A 193 -28.27 -4.21 18.63
N ALA A 194 -27.43 -5.02 19.27
CA ALA A 194 -27.26 -4.99 20.72
C ALA A 194 -26.76 -3.62 21.19
N PHE A 195 -25.78 -3.05 20.49
CA PHE A 195 -25.25 -1.71 20.79
C PHE A 195 -26.32 -0.62 20.64
N SER A 196 -27.16 -0.68 19.60
CA SER A 196 -28.27 0.26 19.39
C SER A 196 -29.32 0.20 20.50
N ARG A 197 -29.66 -1.01 20.97
CA ARG A 197 -30.59 -1.18 22.11
C ARG A 197 -30.02 -0.58 23.40
N ILE A 198 -28.75 -0.82 23.70
CA ILE A 198 -28.09 -0.25 24.89
C ILE A 198 -27.98 1.28 24.76
N SER A 199 -27.66 1.79 23.57
CA SER A 199 -27.64 3.22 23.27
C SER A 199 -29.00 3.89 23.54
N ARG A 200 -30.12 3.24 23.19
CA ARG A 200 -31.47 3.71 23.52
C ARG A 200 -31.73 3.75 25.02
N LYS A 201 -31.23 2.77 25.79
CA LYS A 201 -31.31 2.78 27.27
C LYS A 201 -30.52 3.93 27.87
N ILE A 202 -29.30 4.19 27.39
CA ILE A 202 -28.48 5.33 27.84
C ILE A 202 -29.23 6.66 27.59
N ILE A 203 -29.84 6.81 26.42
CA ILE A 203 -30.63 8.00 26.07
C ILE A 203 -31.83 8.16 27.01
N ALA A 204 -32.50 7.06 27.37
CA ALA A 204 -33.61 7.07 28.32
C ALA A 204 -33.13 7.41 29.75
N ASP A 205 -32.03 6.83 30.23
CA ASP A 205 -31.44 7.14 31.55
C ASP A 205 -31.08 8.62 31.68
N LEU A 206 -30.65 9.24 30.58
CA LEU A 206 -30.33 10.66 30.52
C LEU A 206 -31.56 11.56 30.38
N GLU A 207 -32.78 10.99 30.37
CA GLU A 207 -34.06 11.68 30.22
C GLU A 207 -34.16 12.46 28.90
N LEU A 208 -33.49 11.98 27.85
CA LEU A 208 -33.46 12.63 26.53
C LEU A 208 -34.57 12.12 25.59
N ALA A 209 -35.21 11.01 25.91
CA ALA A 209 -36.36 10.47 25.18
C ALA A 209 -37.33 9.82 26.17
N ASP A 210 -38.63 9.91 25.87
CA ASP A 210 -39.66 9.21 26.63
C ASP A 210 -39.51 7.70 26.46
N ASP A 211 -39.62 7.00 27.59
CA ASP A 211 -39.26 5.60 27.85
C ASP A 211 -39.22 4.67 26.63
N PHE A 212 -38.01 4.19 26.29
CA PHE A 212 -37.84 2.96 25.55
C PHE A 212 -38.27 1.79 26.46
N THR A 213 -39.58 1.58 26.60
CA THR A 213 -40.09 0.44 27.36
C THR A 213 -39.68 -0.85 26.64
N ALA A 214 -39.20 -1.84 27.40
CA ALA A 214 -38.82 -3.16 26.89
C ALA A 214 -39.95 -3.92 26.15
N THR A 215 -41.16 -3.35 26.10
CA THR A 215 -42.28 -3.79 25.26
C THR A 215 -42.15 -3.40 23.77
N ASP A 216 -41.16 -2.58 23.38
CA ASP A 216 -40.91 -2.20 21.98
C ASP A 216 -40.07 -3.23 21.19
N GLU A 217 -39.81 -4.42 21.74
CA GLU A 217 -39.24 -5.56 20.97
C GLU A 217 -40.13 -6.00 19.80
N ASN A 218 -41.39 -5.55 19.75
CA ASN A 218 -42.38 -5.89 18.71
C ASN A 218 -42.80 -4.74 17.79
N LYS A 219 -42.13 -3.58 17.82
CA LYS A 219 -42.39 -2.53 16.81
C LYS A 219 -41.43 -2.67 15.62
N ALA A 220 -41.59 -3.76 14.88
CA ALA A 220 -41.45 -3.66 13.44
C ALA A 220 -42.66 -2.83 12.96
N PRO A 221 -42.51 -1.72 12.22
CA PRO A 221 -43.62 -1.23 11.44
C PRO A 221 -43.89 -2.32 10.40
N ASN A 222 -45.04 -2.99 10.54
CA ASN A 222 -45.60 -3.79 9.46
C ASN A 222 -45.61 -2.92 8.20
N ALA A 223 -44.86 -3.33 7.19
CA ALA A 223 -45.11 -2.94 5.82
C ALA A 223 -46.42 -3.62 5.40
N GLU A 224 -47.56 -2.99 5.71
CA GLU A 224 -48.82 -3.28 5.05
C GLU A 224 -49.34 -2.00 4.39
N ASP A 225 -49.35 -2.08 3.07
CA ASP A 225 -50.29 -1.48 2.12
C ASP A 225 -51.03 -0.20 2.54
N ASN A 226 -50.72 0.86 1.79
CA ASN A 226 -51.77 1.79 1.36
C ASN A 226 -51.61 2.01 -0.16
N PRO A 227 -52.50 1.43 -0.99
CA PRO A 227 -52.67 1.81 -2.37
C PRO A 227 -53.67 2.98 -2.43
N ASP A 228 -53.21 4.13 -2.90
CA ASP A 228 -53.98 5.13 -3.66
C ASP A 228 -53.31 6.51 -3.50
N ASP A 229 -52.65 6.97 -4.56
CA ASP A 229 -53.13 8.20 -5.20
C ASP A 229 -52.71 8.22 -6.68
N GLN A 230 -53.72 8.14 -7.56
CA GLN A 230 -53.59 8.33 -8.99
C GLN A 230 -53.82 9.80 -9.35
N ASN A 231 -53.11 10.22 -10.39
CA ASN A 231 -53.36 11.37 -11.28
C ASN A 231 -52.98 12.78 -10.77
N ILE A 232 -52.07 13.43 -11.50
CA ILE A 232 -52.41 14.33 -12.61
C ILE A 232 -51.16 14.62 -13.50
N THR A 233 -51.34 14.26 -14.77
CA THR A 233 -50.75 14.62 -16.08
C THR A 233 -49.69 15.73 -16.27
N ASP A 234 -48.73 15.39 -17.16
CA ASP A 234 -48.16 16.12 -18.32
C ASP A 234 -47.93 17.64 -18.27
N ASP A 235 -46.69 18.08 -18.57
CA ASP A 235 -46.47 18.84 -19.82
C ASP A 235 -45.00 18.79 -20.30
N ASN A 236 -44.85 18.75 -21.62
CA ASN A 236 -43.65 18.68 -22.43
C ASN A 236 -42.87 20.01 -22.48
N SER A 237 -41.56 19.94 -22.72
CA SER A 237 -40.89 20.83 -23.67
C SER A 237 -39.56 20.24 -24.13
N ASP A 238 -39.56 19.81 -25.40
CA ASP A 238 -38.37 19.62 -26.24
C ASP A 238 -37.63 20.95 -26.43
N GLU A 239 -36.30 20.89 -26.54
CA GLU A 239 -35.59 21.56 -27.65
C GLU A 239 -34.16 20.97 -27.83
N GLU A 240 -34.01 20.36 -29.00
CA GLU A 240 -32.86 20.09 -29.87
C GLU A 240 -31.52 20.80 -29.55
N ASN A 241 -30.38 20.13 -29.76
CA ASN A 241 -29.71 20.15 -31.08
C ASN A 241 -28.41 19.32 -31.16
N SER A 242 -28.33 18.56 -32.27
CA SER A 242 -27.20 18.29 -33.19
C SER A 242 -25.86 17.75 -32.68
N GLU A 243 -25.48 16.52 -33.10
CA GLU A 243 -24.68 16.15 -34.31
C GLU A 243 -23.24 15.82 -33.84
N ASP A 244 -22.53 14.79 -34.29
CA ASP A 244 -22.72 13.88 -35.42
C ASP A 244 -21.74 12.68 -35.30
N ALA A 245 -21.99 11.69 -36.15
CA ALA A 245 -21.03 10.75 -36.77
C ALA A 245 -20.62 9.43 -36.08
N ILE A 246 -21.28 8.34 -36.53
CA ILE A 246 -20.75 7.24 -37.41
C ILE A 246 -19.51 6.47 -36.89
N ASP A 247 -19.37 5.15 -36.99
CA ASP A 247 -20.19 3.97 -37.32
C ASP A 247 -19.25 2.75 -37.06
N GLN A 248 -19.87 1.59 -36.88
CA GLN A 248 -19.45 0.28 -37.40
C GLN A 248 -18.82 -0.79 -36.48
N ASP A 249 -19.65 -1.82 -36.29
CA ASP A 249 -19.40 -3.27 -36.20
C ASP A 249 -18.45 -3.86 -35.14
N GLN A 250 -19.01 -4.72 -34.28
CA GLN A 250 -18.77 -6.17 -34.37
C GLN A 250 -19.75 -7.02 -33.54
N ASN A 251 -20.17 -8.12 -34.17
CA ASN A 251 -20.99 -9.21 -33.67
C ASN A 251 -20.40 -9.95 -32.44
N ASP A 252 -21.30 -10.40 -31.56
CA ASP A 252 -21.59 -11.81 -31.18
C ASP A 252 -20.45 -12.84 -31.41
N THR A 253 -20.05 -13.72 -30.49
CA THR A 253 -20.83 -14.65 -29.66
C THR A 253 -19.90 -15.29 -28.61
N GLY A 254 -20.45 -15.78 -27.50
CA GLY A 254 -19.71 -16.33 -26.36
C GLY A 254 -19.25 -17.80 -26.44
N ASP A 255 -18.44 -18.11 -25.42
CA ASP A 255 -18.31 -19.36 -24.65
C ASP A 255 -17.71 -20.64 -25.29
N SER A 256 -16.59 -21.10 -24.74
CA SER A 256 -16.48 -22.46 -24.17
C SER A 256 -15.13 -22.72 -23.49
N SER A 257 -15.25 -23.44 -22.39
CA SER A 257 -14.28 -23.78 -21.36
C SER A 257 -13.33 -24.94 -21.68
N SER A 258 -12.17 -24.88 -21.00
CA SER A 258 -11.44 -25.97 -20.35
C SER A 258 -10.93 -27.15 -21.18
N SER A 259 -9.62 -27.13 -21.48
CA SER A 259 -8.73 -28.30 -21.39
C SER A 259 -7.32 -27.95 -21.92
N ASP A 260 -6.36 -27.55 -21.06
CA ASP A 260 -4.94 -27.50 -21.48
C ASP A 260 -3.89 -27.44 -20.34
N GLU A 261 -4.05 -28.20 -19.24
CA GLU A 261 -3.08 -28.17 -18.11
C GLU A 261 -2.04 -29.32 -18.12
N SER A 262 -1.84 -30.06 -19.21
CA SER A 262 -0.90 -31.21 -19.19
C SER A 262 0.09 -31.30 -20.35
N SER A 263 0.16 -30.27 -21.19
CA SER A 263 0.93 -30.23 -22.44
C SER A 263 2.15 -29.30 -22.40
N GLU A 264 2.26 -28.39 -21.42
CA GLU A 264 3.31 -27.35 -21.42
C GLU A 264 4.67 -27.75 -20.81
N ALA A 265 4.80 -28.93 -20.19
CA ALA A 265 6.04 -29.30 -19.51
C ALA A 265 7.16 -29.84 -20.44
N SER A 266 6.84 -30.18 -21.70
CA SER A 266 7.78 -30.85 -22.61
C SER A 266 8.38 -29.98 -23.73
N ASP A 267 7.98 -28.70 -23.85
CA ASP A 267 8.47 -27.78 -24.90
C ASP A 267 9.46 -26.72 -24.36
N MET A 268 10.03 -26.97 -23.18
CA MET A 268 10.78 -25.97 -22.39
C MET A 268 12.25 -25.78 -22.82
N GLY A 269 12.69 -26.29 -23.98
CA GLY A 269 14.11 -26.32 -24.36
C GLY A 269 14.49 -25.72 -25.72
N THR A 270 13.51 -25.28 -26.52
CA THR A 270 13.71 -25.06 -27.97
C THR A 270 13.64 -23.60 -28.42
N ASP A 271 13.23 -22.68 -27.55
CA ASP A 271 12.83 -21.32 -27.99
C ASP A 271 13.71 -20.17 -27.44
N LEU A 272 14.89 -20.49 -26.90
CA LEU A 272 15.92 -19.50 -26.59
C LEU A 272 17.04 -19.62 -27.63
N THR A 273 16.86 -18.94 -28.76
CA THR A 273 17.87 -18.89 -29.81
C THR A 273 18.97 -17.89 -29.46
N GLU A 274 20.16 -18.10 -30.02
CA GLU A 274 21.35 -17.26 -29.79
C GLU A 274 21.09 -15.77 -30.09
N ASP A 275 20.26 -15.49 -31.11
CA ASP A 275 19.90 -14.14 -31.54
C ASP A 275 18.94 -13.42 -30.56
N MET A 276 18.01 -14.15 -29.92
CA MET A 276 17.06 -13.56 -28.96
C MET A 276 17.75 -13.13 -27.66
N ILE A 277 18.81 -13.83 -27.24
CA ILE A 277 19.58 -13.46 -26.03
C ILE A 277 20.43 -12.22 -26.31
N ASP A 278 21.05 -12.12 -27.49
CA ASP A 278 21.82 -10.93 -27.87
C ASP A 278 20.89 -9.70 -28.05
N ASP A 279 19.67 -9.86 -28.59
CA ASP A 279 18.68 -8.78 -28.69
C ASP A 279 18.15 -8.32 -27.32
N MET A 280 17.78 -9.26 -26.44
CA MET A 280 17.34 -8.93 -25.07
C MET A 280 18.45 -8.24 -24.28
N MET A 281 19.71 -8.70 -24.40
CA MET A 281 20.85 -8.07 -23.74
C MET A 281 21.28 -6.75 -24.40
N ALA A 282 21.08 -6.56 -25.70
CA ALA A 282 21.34 -5.29 -26.38
C ALA A 282 20.33 -4.22 -25.95
N GLU A 283 19.04 -4.55 -25.85
CA GLU A 283 18.02 -3.68 -25.28
C GLU A 283 18.31 -3.33 -23.82
N GLU A 284 18.74 -4.30 -23.02
CA GLU A 284 19.03 -4.11 -21.61
C GLU A 284 20.36 -3.35 -21.39
N ALA A 285 21.39 -3.59 -22.20
CA ALA A 285 22.63 -2.82 -22.23
C ALA A 285 22.40 -1.37 -22.68
N MET A 286 21.45 -1.11 -23.59
CA MET A 286 21.07 0.24 -24.00
C MET A 286 20.31 0.98 -22.89
N LYS A 287 19.52 0.26 -22.07
CA LYS A 287 18.92 0.79 -20.83
C LYS A 287 19.95 1.00 -19.71
N MET A 288 20.94 0.11 -19.59
CA MET A 288 22.03 0.16 -18.60
C MET A 288 23.18 1.11 -18.95
N ALA A 289 23.28 1.61 -20.19
CA ALA A 289 24.27 2.62 -20.58
C ALA A 289 24.12 3.95 -19.82
N ARG A 290 23.03 4.13 -19.05
CA ARG A 290 22.84 5.26 -18.12
C ARG A 290 23.29 4.97 -16.69
N PHE A 291 23.66 3.73 -16.37
CA PHE A 291 24.08 3.32 -15.04
C PHE A 291 25.57 3.00 -15.05
N ASN A 292 26.38 3.91 -14.53
CA ASN A 292 27.81 3.67 -14.35
C ASN A 292 27.99 2.85 -13.06
N PRO A 293 28.47 1.59 -13.09
CA PRO A 293 28.57 0.74 -11.90
C PRO A 293 29.53 1.29 -10.83
N ASN A 294 30.43 2.21 -11.21
CA ASN A 294 31.34 2.91 -10.30
C ASN A 294 30.70 4.11 -9.57
N ASP A 295 29.43 4.42 -9.82
CA ASP A 295 28.72 5.56 -9.20
C ASP A 295 28.00 5.17 -7.88
N LEU A 296 28.39 4.05 -7.26
CA LEU A 296 27.93 3.62 -5.93
C LEU A 296 28.38 4.56 -4.79
N GLY A 297 29.21 5.56 -5.10
CA GLY A 297 29.82 6.48 -4.14
C GLY A 297 29.31 7.92 -4.18
N SER A 298 28.36 8.28 -5.06
CA SER A 298 27.82 9.64 -5.07
C SER A 298 26.42 9.65 -4.45
N ASN A 299 26.21 10.66 -3.60
CA ASN A 299 25.01 11.08 -2.88
C ASN A 299 23.79 11.34 -3.80
N GLN A 300 23.52 10.45 -4.78
CA GLN A 300 22.23 10.38 -5.44
C GLN A 300 21.27 9.91 -4.38
N ALA A 301 20.43 10.85 -3.91
CA ALA A 301 19.36 10.57 -2.98
C ALA A 301 18.63 9.32 -3.45
N GLN A 302 18.94 8.20 -2.79
CA GLN A 302 18.19 6.96 -2.90
C GLN A 302 16.72 7.40 -2.73
N GLY A 303 15.81 6.82 -3.52
CA GLY A 303 14.38 6.94 -3.22
C GLY A 303 14.14 6.68 -1.72
N PRO A 304 12.99 7.08 -1.16
CA PRO A 304 12.73 6.93 0.28
C PRO A 304 13.25 5.57 0.74
N LEU A 305 14.24 5.56 1.65
CA LEU A 305 14.87 4.33 2.10
C LEU A 305 13.73 3.39 2.48
N TYR A 306 13.77 2.18 1.92
CA TYR A 306 12.82 1.15 2.26
C TYR A 306 12.74 1.08 3.79
N SER A 307 11.57 1.44 4.31
CA SER A 307 11.31 1.52 5.75
C SER A 307 10.46 0.32 6.10
N ILE A 308 11.04 -0.58 6.88
CA ILE A 308 10.32 -1.74 7.38
C ILE A 308 9.30 -1.22 8.39
N TYR A 309 8.02 -1.33 8.08
CA TYR A 309 6.94 -0.85 8.95
C TYR A 309 6.70 -1.79 10.14
N ASN A 310 6.92 -3.09 9.96
CA ASN A 310 6.75 -4.10 11.01
C ASN A 310 7.52 -5.37 10.63
N THR A 311 8.34 -5.90 11.54
CA THR A 311 9.10 -7.15 11.38
C THR A 311 8.45 -8.36 12.05
N LYS A 312 7.30 -8.19 12.72
CA LYS A 312 6.67 -9.22 13.56
C LYS A 312 6.32 -10.52 12.82
N TYR A 313 6.10 -10.45 11.50
CA TYR A 313 5.71 -11.58 10.67
C TYR A 313 6.81 -11.99 9.68
N ASP A 314 8.00 -11.38 9.78
CA ASP A 314 9.12 -11.69 8.90
C ASP A 314 9.91 -12.86 9.48
N GLU A 315 10.32 -13.79 8.61
CA GLU A 315 11.16 -14.93 8.97
C GLU A 315 12.46 -14.89 8.18
N THR A 316 13.58 -15.16 8.85
CA THR A 316 14.89 -15.31 8.21
C THR A 316 15.37 -16.74 8.46
N ILE A 317 15.41 -17.52 7.39
CA ILE A 317 15.82 -18.93 7.41
C ILE A 317 17.12 -19.05 6.62
N GLN A 318 18.04 -19.91 7.08
CA GLN A 318 19.25 -20.22 6.30
C GLN A 318 18.88 -21.06 5.08
N ALA A 319 19.51 -20.80 3.93
CA ALA A 319 19.19 -21.51 2.69
C ALA A 319 19.34 -23.04 2.82
N GLU A 320 20.26 -23.51 3.67
CA GLU A 320 20.52 -24.93 3.94
C GLU A 320 19.37 -25.61 4.71
N GLU A 321 18.52 -24.85 5.40
CA GLU A 321 17.39 -25.36 6.20
C GLU A 321 16.08 -25.41 5.38
N LEU A 322 16.07 -24.87 4.15
CA LEU A 322 14.87 -24.80 3.32
C LEU A 322 14.49 -26.14 2.66
N CYS A 323 15.45 -27.04 2.46
CA CYS A 323 15.23 -28.30 1.74
C CYS A 323 16.01 -29.46 2.37
N ASP A 324 15.40 -30.65 2.36
CA ASP A 324 16.06 -31.89 2.75
C ASP A 324 17.06 -32.36 1.67
N ALA A 325 18.03 -33.20 2.05
CA ALA A 325 19.07 -33.69 1.14
C ALA A 325 18.53 -34.47 -0.08
N GLU A 326 17.42 -35.21 0.09
CA GLU A 326 16.78 -35.96 -1.00
C GLU A 326 16.08 -35.01 -1.99
N GLU A 327 15.38 -34.00 -1.47
CA GLU A 327 14.70 -32.99 -2.27
C GLU A 327 15.70 -32.12 -3.03
N LEU A 328 16.81 -31.72 -2.38
CA LEU A 328 17.90 -31.00 -3.03
C LEU A 328 18.48 -31.80 -4.20
N ALA A 329 18.70 -33.10 -4.03
CA ALA A 329 19.20 -33.96 -5.10
C ALA A 329 18.21 -34.07 -6.27
N PHE A 330 16.91 -34.09 -6.00
CA PHE A 330 15.86 -34.07 -7.02
C PHE A 330 15.83 -32.74 -7.78
N LEU A 331 15.77 -31.61 -7.06
CA LEU A 331 15.78 -30.26 -7.64
C LEU A 331 17.04 -30.02 -8.47
N ARG A 332 18.19 -30.54 -8.01
CA ARG A 332 19.45 -30.44 -8.76
C ARG A 332 19.39 -31.16 -10.11
N ARG A 333 18.85 -32.38 -10.14
CA ARG A 333 18.70 -33.14 -11.39
C ARG A 333 17.77 -32.45 -12.37
N ASN A 334 16.69 -31.84 -11.88
CA ASN A 334 15.75 -31.08 -12.70
C ASN A 334 16.46 -29.86 -13.35
N LEU A 335 17.21 -29.10 -12.54
CA LEU A 335 17.99 -27.97 -13.02
C LEU A 335 19.07 -28.39 -14.03
N ASP A 336 19.80 -29.49 -13.78
CA ASP A 336 20.79 -30.02 -14.72
C ASP A 336 20.15 -30.48 -16.05
N GLN A 337 18.95 -31.06 -16.01
CA GLN A 337 18.19 -31.43 -17.22
C GLN A 337 17.82 -30.19 -18.05
N GLN A 338 17.38 -29.11 -17.39
CA GLN A 338 17.06 -27.84 -18.05
C GLN A 338 18.32 -27.15 -18.61
N LEU A 339 19.46 -27.23 -17.91
CA LEU A 339 20.74 -26.66 -18.35
C LEU A 339 21.40 -27.41 -19.52
N SER A 340 21.01 -28.66 -19.79
CA SER A 340 21.62 -29.48 -20.83
C SER A 340 21.48 -28.88 -22.24
N GLY A 341 20.38 -28.17 -22.50
CA GLY A 341 20.14 -27.48 -23.78
C GLY A 341 20.88 -26.14 -23.93
N LEU A 342 21.35 -25.54 -22.82
CA LEU A 342 21.89 -24.17 -22.79
C LEU A 342 23.42 -24.11 -22.68
N HIS A 343 24.10 -25.24 -22.55
CA HIS A 343 25.56 -25.33 -22.36
C HIS A 343 26.40 -24.54 -23.40
N GLY A 344 25.93 -24.46 -24.64
CA GLY A 344 26.62 -23.70 -25.71
C GLY A 344 26.60 -22.18 -25.48
N VAL A 345 25.49 -21.65 -24.97
CA VAL A 345 25.31 -20.21 -24.67
C VAL A 345 26.06 -19.84 -23.39
N ILE A 346 26.00 -20.71 -22.38
CA ILE A 346 26.64 -20.56 -21.08
C ILE A 346 28.15 -20.29 -21.23
N SER A 347 28.83 -21.07 -22.06
CA SER A 347 30.27 -20.92 -22.29
C SER A 347 30.62 -19.55 -22.89
N LYS A 348 29.77 -18.98 -23.75
CA LYS A 348 30.01 -17.64 -24.35
C LYS A 348 29.74 -16.52 -23.35
N LEU A 349 28.66 -16.61 -22.58
CA LEU A 349 28.31 -15.67 -21.50
C LEU A 349 29.38 -15.66 -20.41
N ALA A 350 29.82 -16.84 -19.95
CA ALA A 350 30.90 -16.98 -18.98
C ALA A 350 32.18 -16.31 -19.49
N ASN A 351 32.60 -16.55 -20.74
CA ASN A 351 33.77 -15.89 -21.33
C ASN A 351 33.61 -14.36 -21.50
N ARG A 352 32.39 -13.85 -21.70
CA ARG A 352 32.12 -12.42 -21.83
C ARG A 352 32.11 -11.74 -20.46
N LEU A 353 31.46 -12.35 -19.48
CA LEU A 353 31.45 -11.90 -18.10
C LEU A 353 32.84 -11.98 -17.49
N GLN A 354 33.58 -13.07 -17.71
CA GLN A 354 34.97 -13.21 -17.31
C GLN A 354 35.80 -12.06 -17.89
N ARG A 355 35.61 -11.67 -19.15
CA ARG A 355 36.28 -10.48 -19.73
C ARG A 355 35.85 -9.15 -19.11
N MET A 356 34.62 -9.04 -18.59
CA MET A 356 34.13 -7.83 -17.92
C MET A 356 34.55 -7.75 -16.44
N LEU A 357 34.59 -8.89 -15.75
CA LEU A 357 34.98 -9.03 -14.34
C LEU A 357 36.49 -9.18 -14.16
N MET A 358 37.21 -9.63 -15.18
CA MET A 358 38.66 -9.45 -15.27
C MET A 358 38.92 -7.95 -15.28
N ALA A 359 39.18 -7.41 -14.09
CA ALA A 359 39.94 -6.18 -13.94
C ALA A 359 41.14 -6.32 -14.87
N GLN A 360 41.19 -5.46 -15.91
CA GLN A 360 42.15 -5.48 -17.01
C GLN A 360 43.45 -6.19 -16.62
N GLN A 361 43.64 -7.43 -17.08
CA GLN A 361 44.93 -8.09 -17.04
C GLN A 361 45.83 -7.47 -18.14
N ARG A 362 45.88 -6.14 -18.18
CA ARG A 362 46.78 -5.41 -19.05
C ARG A 362 48.09 -5.32 -18.28
N ARG A 363 48.95 -6.31 -18.51
CA ARG A 363 50.38 -6.15 -18.30
C ARG A 363 50.82 -4.94 -19.12
N SER A 364 50.98 -3.79 -18.48
CA SER A 364 51.52 -2.60 -19.13
C SER A 364 53.03 -2.68 -19.08
N TRP A 365 53.64 -2.49 -20.25
CA TRP A 365 55.08 -2.44 -20.40
C TRP A 365 55.50 -0.99 -20.63
N ASP A 366 56.45 -0.51 -19.85
CA ASP A 366 57.12 0.75 -20.13
C ASP A 366 58.32 0.49 -21.04
N PHE A 367 58.43 1.26 -22.12
CA PHE A 367 59.47 1.14 -23.13
C PHE A 367 60.41 2.35 -23.09
N ASP A 368 61.53 2.27 -23.80
CA ASP A 368 62.52 3.36 -23.89
C ASP A 368 63.11 3.72 -22.51
N LEU A 369 63.41 2.71 -21.69
CA LEU A 369 64.07 2.89 -20.41
C LEU A 369 65.59 2.72 -20.53
N GLU A 370 66.34 3.36 -19.62
CA GLU A 370 67.80 3.23 -19.53
C GLU A 370 68.23 1.94 -18.82
N GLU A 371 67.32 1.34 -18.04
CA GLU A 371 67.53 0.10 -17.28
C GLU A 371 66.29 -0.80 -17.34
N GLY A 372 66.49 -2.11 -17.16
CA GLY A 372 65.42 -3.11 -17.20
C GLY A 372 65.73 -4.32 -18.07
N ILE A 373 64.70 -4.94 -18.63
CA ILE A 373 64.82 -6.06 -19.57
C ILE A 373 65.09 -5.49 -20.96
N LEU A 374 66.08 -6.03 -21.68
CA LEU A 374 66.41 -5.54 -23.03
C LEU A 374 65.24 -5.77 -24.00
N ASP A 375 64.80 -4.72 -24.70
CA ASP A 375 63.78 -4.84 -25.74
C ASP A 375 64.41 -5.43 -27.01
N THR A 376 64.14 -6.72 -27.25
CA THR A 376 64.67 -7.46 -28.40
C THR A 376 64.25 -6.87 -29.75
N SER A 377 63.13 -6.12 -29.79
CA SER A 377 62.68 -5.45 -31.01
C SER A 377 63.54 -4.23 -31.39
N ARG A 378 64.27 -3.66 -30.42
CA ARG A 378 65.12 -2.47 -30.59
C ARG A 378 66.61 -2.77 -30.57
N LEU A 379 66.98 -4.05 -30.64
CA LEU A 379 68.37 -4.51 -30.64
C LEU A 379 69.21 -3.88 -31.76
N THR A 380 68.59 -3.58 -32.90
CA THR A 380 69.23 -2.90 -34.03
C THR A 380 69.73 -1.50 -33.67
N ARG A 381 69.06 -0.79 -32.75
CA ARG A 381 69.45 0.54 -32.28
C ARG A 381 70.72 0.50 -31.44
N VAL A 382 70.87 -0.54 -30.60
CA VAL A 382 72.08 -0.78 -29.79
C VAL A 382 73.31 -0.96 -30.70
N VAL A 383 73.13 -1.64 -31.83
CA VAL A 383 74.21 -1.89 -32.80
C VAL A 383 74.53 -0.66 -33.66
N THR A 384 73.51 0.09 -34.09
CA THR A 384 73.68 1.20 -35.04
C THR A 384 73.98 2.55 -34.37
N ASN A 385 73.52 2.77 -33.15
CA ASN A 385 73.78 3.99 -32.39
C ASN A 385 73.97 3.67 -30.89
N PRO A 386 75.18 3.25 -30.49
CA PRO A 386 75.45 2.76 -29.13
C PRO A 386 75.43 3.85 -28.05
N LEU A 387 75.35 5.14 -28.42
CA LEU A 387 75.24 6.25 -27.47
C LEU A 387 73.79 6.50 -27.01
N HIS A 388 72.82 5.77 -27.54
CA HIS A 388 71.41 5.97 -27.21
C HIS A 388 70.93 4.97 -26.15
N ALA A 389 70.83 5.41 -24.89
CA ALA A 389 70.60 4.54 -23.72
C ALA A 389 69.19 3.90 -23.61
N LEU A 390 68.17 4.46 -24.27
CA LEU A 390 66.77 4.04 -24.15
C LEU A 390 66.44 2.77 -24.96
N SER A 391 66.87 1.59 -24.50
CA SER A 391 66.63 0.29 -25.17
C SER A 391 66.04 -0.80 -24.25
N PHE A 392 65.69 -0.45 -23.02
CA PHE A 392 65.14 -1.38 -22.04
C PHE A 392 63.63 -1.19 -21.87
N LYS A 393 62.98 -2.23 -21.33
CA LYS A 393 61.57 -2.26 -20.96
C LYS A 393 61.39 -2.89 -19.58
N VAL A 394 60.36 -2.49 -18.86
CA VAL A 394 60.01 -3.03 -17.54
C VAL A 394 58.52 -3.39 -17.53
N GLU A 395 58.19 -4.53 -16.92
CA GLU A 395 56.80 -4.95 -16.68
C GLU A 395 56.31 -4.23 -15.43
N ASN A 396 55.22 -3.46 -15.53
CA ASN A 396 54.61 -2.84 -14.36
C ASN A 396 53.67 -3.86 -13.69
N GLU A 397 53.92 -4.13 -12.41
CA GLU A 397 52.98 -4.85 -11.57
C GLU A 397 51.76 -3.96 -11.33
N THR A 398 50.58 -4.48 -11.65
CA THR A 398 49.31 -3.79 -11.42
C THR A 398 48.63 -4.42 -10.21
N ASP A 399 48.29 -3.60 -9.22
CA ASP A 399 47.53 -4.05 -8.04
C ASP A 399 46.15 -4.54 -8.47
N PHE A 400 45.94 -5.85 -8.35
CA PHE A 400 44.66 -6.47 -8.68
C PHE A 400 43.64 -6.17 -7.56
N LYS A 401 42.42 -5.83 -7.93
CA LYS A 401 41.32 -5.70 -6.96
C LYS A 401 40.55 -7.00 -6.93
N ASP A 402 40.44 -7.60 -5.75
CA ASP A 402 39.53 -8.71 -5.53
C ASP A 402 38.10 -8.26 -5.84
N THR A 403 37.44 -8.94 -6.78
CA THR A 403 36.07 -8.64 -7.18
C THR A 403 35.12 -9.56 -6.43
N VAL A 404 34.30 -9.00 -5.54
CA VAL A 404 33.19 -9.70 -4.91
C VAL A 404 31.92 -9.44 -5.70
N VAL A 405 31.25 -10.50 -6.14
CA VAL A 405 29.93 -10.42 -6.80
C VAL A 405 28.88 -10.91 -5.80
N THR A 406 27.88 -10.07 -5.52
CA THR A 406 26.72 -10.44 -4.68
C THR A 406 25.51 -10.59 -5.58
N LEU A 407 24.81 -11.72 -5.50
CA LEU A 407 23.57 -11.98 -6.21
C LEU A 407 22.40 -11.87 -5.23
N LEU A 408 21.37 -11.12 -5.61
CA LEU A 408 20.10 -11.04 -4.90
C LEU A 408 19.02 -11.62 -5.81
N ILE A 409 18.34 -12.68 -5.35
CA ILE A 409 17.25 -13.34 -6.10
C ILE A 409 15.93 -12.99 -5.42
N ASP A 410 15.02 -12.39 -6.18
CA ASP A 410 13.67 -12.11 -5.70
C ASP A 410 12.81 -13.37 -5.74
N ASN A 411 11.97 -13.57 -4.72
CA ASN A 411 11.01 -14.67 -4.61
C ASN A 411 9.55 -14.16 -4.55
N SER A 412 9.29 -12.99 -5.14
CA SER A 412 7.95 -12.40 -5.24
C SER A 412 7.04 -13.15 -6.23
N GLY A 413 5.74 -12.86 -6.19
CA GLY A 413 4.74 -13.50 -7.05
C GLY A 413 5.02 -13.35 -8.56
N SER A 414 5.63 -12.24 -8.99
CA SER A 414 6.02 -12.01 -10.40
C SER A 414 7.17 -12.90 -10.88
N MET A 415 7.92 -13.51 -9.97
CA MET A 415 9.03 -14.39 -10.32
C MET A 415 8.55 -15.83 -10.63
N ARG A 416 7.29 -16.17 -10.35
CA ARG A 416 6.77 -17.53 -10.52
C ARG A 416 6.85 -18.00 -11.99
N GLY A 417 7.20 -19.28 -12.17
CA GLY A 417 7.28 -19.92 -13.49
C GLY A 417 8.60 -19.64 -14.20
N ARG A 418 8.55 -19.07 -15.41
CA ARG A 418 9.73 -18.88 -16.28
C ARG A 418 10.82 -17.97 -15.68
N PRO A 419 10.53 -16.84 -15.02
CA PRO A 419 11.56 -15.93 -14.53
C PRO A 419 12.46 -16.52 -13.44
N ILE A 420 11.91 -17.23 -12.45
CA ILE A 420 12.72 -17.85 -11.37
C ILE A 420 13.65 -18.95 -11.92
N THR A 421 13.19 -19.72 -12.91
CA THR A 421 14.02 -20.74 -13.56
C THR A 421 15.20 -20.12 -14.28
N ILE A 422 14.99 -19.01 -15.00
CA ILE A 422 16.08 -18.28 -15.66
C ILE A 422 17.07 -17.72 -14.62
N ALA A 423 16.57 -17.12 -13.54
CA ALA A 423 17.41 -16.61 -12.45
C ALA A 423 18.26 -17.71 -11.81
N ALA A 424 17.68 -18.89 -11.55
CA ALA A 424 18.37 -20.05 -11.01
C ALA A 424 19.46 -20.58 -11.97
N MET A 425 19.16 -20.65 -13.26
CA MET A 425 20.15 -21.02 -14.28
C MET A 425 21.31 -20.01 -14.33
N CYS A 426 21.02 -18.71 -14.35
CA CYS A 426 22.03 -17.66 -14.29
C CYS A 426 22.91 -17.76 -13.04
N ALA A 427 22.31 -18.02 -11.88
CA ALA A 427 23.06 -18.20 -10.63
C ALA A 427 23.98 -19.43 -10.66
N ASP A 428 23.54 -20.57 -11.19
CA ASP A 428 24.39 -21.77 -11.33
C ASP A 428 25.58 -21.53 -12.28
N ILE A 429 25.35 -20.78 -13.37
CA ILE A 429 26.40 -20.41 -14.31
C ILE A 429 27.47 -19.52 -13.65
N LEU A 430 27.04 -18.60 -12.79
CA LEU A 430 27.93 -17.64 -12.12
C LEU A 430 28.71 -18.26 -10.95
N ALA A 431 28.16 -19.30 -10.32
CA ALA A 431 28.75 -19.98 -9.17
C ALA A 431 29.75 -21.08 -9.55
N ARG A 432 29.75 -21.52 -10.82
CA ARG A 432 30.72 -22.49 -11.38
C ARG A 432 31.96 -21.76 -11.91
#